data_AF-A0A1G2Y2L1-F1
#
_entry.id   AF-A0A1G2Y2L1-F1
#
_cell.length_a   1.000
_cell.length_b   1.000
_cell.length_c   1.000
_cell.angle_alpha   90.00
_cell.angle_beta   90.00
_cell.angle_gamma   90.00
#
_symmetry.space_group_name_H-M   'P 1'
#
loop_
_entity.id
_entity.type
_entity.pdbx_description
1 polymer ?
#
loop_
_entity_poly.entity_id
_entity_poly.type
_entity_poly.pdbx_seq_one_letter_code
_entity_poly.pdbx_strand_id
1 'polypeptide(L)'
;MNESNAAACTFAAESVFPDGRRCPDLMTEAEAIKYLRLDTVGHRHPERTLKHYRDRKLLRPTRVGKKLFYSRWELETFIKKVTEK
;
A
#
# COMPACT_ATOMS: atom_id res chain seq x y z
N MET A 1 -5.96 -41.18 12.44
CA MET A 1 -5.94 -40.31 11.24
C MET A 1 -5.56 -38.92 11.74
N ASN A 2 -4.26 -38.64 11.79
CA ASN A 2 -3.72 -37.40 12.35
C ASN A 2 -2.94 -36.70 11.24
N GLU A 3 -3.51 -35.61 10.72
CA GLU A 3 -2.74 -34.61 10.00
C GLU A 3 -3.07 -33.25 10.60
N SER A 4 -2.43 -33.02 11.74
CA SER A 4 -2.12 -31.69 12.26
C SER A 4 -1.23 -30.99 11.24
N ASN A 5 -1.82 -30.32 10.25
CA ASN A 5 -1.05 -29.40 9.42
C ASN A 5 -0.93 -28.05 10.14
N ALA A 6 0.21 -27.90 10.79
CA ALA A 6 0.75 -26.66 11.28
C ALA A 6 1.06 -25.74 10.09
N ALA A 7 0.05 -25.04 9.57
CA ALA A 7 0.29 -23.78 8.88
C ALA A 7 0.22 -22.67 9.93
N ALA A 8 1.37 -22.41 10.56
CA ALA A 8 1.61 -21.12 11.19
C ALA A 8 1.52 -20.03 10.11
N CYS A 9 0.30 -19.61 9.76
CA CYS A 9 0.08 -18.25 9.30
C CYS A 9 -0.06 -17.40 10.55
N THR A 10 1.10 -17.08 11.11
CA THR A 10 1.32 -15.96 12.02
C THR A 10 0.39 -14.83 11.59
N PHE A 11 -0.42 -14.31 12.53
CA PHE A 11 -1.34 -13.19 12.35
C PHE A 11 -0.66 -12.03 11.59
N ALA A 12 -0.70 -12.07 10.26
CA ALA A 12 -0.50 -10.88 9.47
C ALA A 12 -1.74 -10.07 9.74
N ALA A 13 -1.59 -8.90 10.38
CA ALA A 13 -2.67 -7.94 10.48
C ALA A 13 -3.22 -7.75 9.06
N GLU A 14 -4.39 -8.35 8.79
CA GLU A 14 -5.07 -8.24 7.51
C GLU A 14 -5.38 -6.76 7.38
N SER A 15 -4.57 -6.04 6.59
CA SER A 15 -4.93 -4.69 6.23
C SER A 15 -6.17 -4.82 5.37
N VAL A 16 -7.32 -4.48 5.94
CA VAL A 16 -8.58 -4.42 5.23
C VAL A 16 -8.81 -2.94 4.90
N PHE A 17 -9.18 -2.66 3.66
CA PHE A 17 -9.61 -1.32 3.29
C PHE A 17 -10.91 -0.96 4.05
N PRO A 18 -11.25 0.34 4.19
CA PRO A 18 -12.48 0.76 4.86
C PRO A 18 -13.77 0.22 4.22
N ASP A 19 -13.69 -0.29 2.99
CA ASP A 19 -14.78 -0.92 2.25
C ASP A 19 -14.92 -2.43 2.53
N GLY A 20 -14.13 -2.99 3.46
CA GLY A 20 -14.16 -4.40 3.82
C GLY A 20 -13.39 -5.33 2.87
N ARG A 21 -12.70 -4.79 1.85
CA ARG A 21 -11.90 -5.59 0.91
C ARG A 21 -10.51 -5.87 1.47
N ARG A 22 -9.99 -7.07 1.19
CA ARG A 22 -8.59 -7.42 1.49
C ARG A 22 -7.67 -6.51 0.70
N CYS A 23 -6.66 -5.94 1.37
CA CYS A 23 -5.63 -5.16 0.71
C CYS A 23 -4.73 -6.10 -0.12
N PRO A 24 -4.71 -5.98 -1.45
CA PRO A 24 -3.88 -6.81 -2.29
C PRO A 24 -2.40 -6.44 -2.12
N ASP A 25 -1.50 -7.39 -2.35
CA ASP A 25 -0.05 -7.15 -2.27
C ASP A 25 0.43 -6.11 -3.28
N LEU A 26 -0.30 -5.98 -4.40
CA LEU A 26 -0.04 -5.02 -5.45
C LEU A 26 -1.29 -4.16 -5.67
N MET A 27 -1.15 -2.87 -5.38
CA MET A 27 -2.22 -1.87 -5.42
C MET A 27 -2.08 -0.95 -6.63
N THR A 28 -3.23 -0.51 -7.15
CA THR A 28 -3.30 0.55 -8.14
C THR A 28 -3.05 1.93 -7.51
N GLU A 29 -2.92 2.97 -8.34
CA GLU A 29 -2.75 4.35 -7.87
C GLU A 29 -3.87 4.81 -6.92
N ALA A 30 -5.12 4.49 -7.26
CA ALA A 30 -6.28 4.84 -6.45
C ALA A 30 -6.31 4.09 -5.10
N GLU A 31 -5.90 2.83 -5.09
CA GLU A 31 -5.81 2.03 -3.85
C GLU A 31 -4.66 2.50 -2.96
N ALA A 32 -3.51 2.84 -3.54
CA ALA A 32 -2.39 3.42 -2.79
C ALA A 32 -2.78 4.76 -2.15
N ILE A 33 -3.56 5.59 -2.84
CA ILE A 33 -4.12 6.84 -2.28
C ILE A 33 -4.98 6.54 -1.05
N LYS A 34 -5.88 5.57 -1.13
CA LYS A 34 -6.73 5.15 -0.01
C LYS A 34 -5.91 4.54 1.14
N TYR A 35 -4.90 3.74 0.80
CA TYR A 35 -4.01 3.10 1.78
C TYR A 35 -3.26 4.15 2.60
N LEU A 36 -2.73 5.19 1.94
CA LEU A 36 -2.07 6.32 2.57
C LEU A 36 -3.04 7.38 3.13
N ARG A 37 -4.36 7.18 2.98
CA ARG A 37 -5.43 8.12 3.35
C ARG A 37 -5.24 9.54 2.80
N LEU A 38 -4.61 9.67 1.64
CA LEU A 38 -4.38 10.97 0.99
C LEU A 38 -5.70 11.61 0.53
N ASP A 39 -6.76 10.81 0.41
CA ASP A 39 -8.14 11.24 0.16
C ASP A 39 -8.77 11.99 1.34
N THR A 40 -8.37 11.69 2.57
CA THR A 40 -8.99 12.26 3.78
C THR A 40 -8.35 13.59 4.20
N VAL A 41 -7.08 13.82 3.86
CA VAL A 41 -6.27 14.97 4.32
C VAL A 41 -6.59 16.27 3.55
N GLY A 42 -7.69 16.33 2.79
CA GLY A 42 -8.13 17.55 2.12
C GLY A 42 -7.26 17.97 0.92
N HIS A 43 -6.44 17.07 0.39
CA HIS A 43 -5.71 17.33 -0.85
C HIS A 43 -6.68 17.35 -2.03
N ARG A 44 -6.80 18.50 -2.69
CA ARG A 44 -7.64 18.69 -3.90
C ARG A 44 -7.28 17.72 -5.04
N HIS A 45 -6.04 17.23 -5.05
CA HIS A 45 -5.52 16.29 -6.06
C HIS A 45 -4.56 15.26 -5.42
N PRO A 46 -5.05 14.17 -4.83
CA PRO A 46 -4.21 13.16 -4.17
C PRO A 46 -3.22 12.47 -5.14
N GLU A 47 -3.57 12.36 -6.42
CA GLU A 47 -2.68 11.87 -7.48
C GLU A 47 -1.42 12.73 -7.62
N ARG A 48 -1.55 14.05 -7.47
CA ARG A 48 -0.38 14.96 -7.52
C ARG A 48 0.53 14.75 -6.33
N THR A 49 -0.02 14.50 -5.15
CA THR A 49 0.76 14.17 -3.95
C THR A 49 1.52 12.86 -4.16
N LEU A 50 0.89 11.85 -4.75
CA LEU A 50 1.55 10.58 -5.07
C LEU A 50 2.62 10.74 -6.16
N LYS A 51 2.38 11.59 -7.16
CA LYS A 51 3.40 11.98 -8.15
C LYS A 51 4.58 12.69 -7.48
N HIS A 52 4.33 13.62 -6.57
CA HIS A 52 5.36 14.30 -5.82
C HIS A 52 6.23 13.35 -4.99
N TYR A 53 5.65 12.32 -4.37
CA TYR A 53 6.43 11.28 -3.67
C TYR A 53 7.29 10.44 -4.61
N ARG A 54 6.83 10.17 -5.83
CA ARG A 54 7.64 9.53 -6.88
C ARG A 54 8.79 10.42 -7.34
N ASP A 55 8.50 11.69 -7.62
CA ASP A 55 9.48 12.66 -8.11
C ASP A 55 10.59 12.89 -7.06
N ARG A 56 10.21 12.89 -5.77
CA ARG A 56 11.15 12.94 -4.64
C ARG A 56 11.86 11.61 -4.34
N LYS A 57 11.64 10.56 -5.14
CA LYS A 57 12.18 9.20 -4.96
C LYS A 57 11.88 8.59 -3.59
N LEU A 58 10.82 9.06 -2.93
CA LEU A 58 10.36 8.53 -1.63
C LEU A 58 9.56 7.24 -1.82
N LEU A 59 8.88 7.11 -2.95
CA LEU A 59 8.03 5.97 -3.28
C LEU A 59 8.42 5.40 -4.65
N ARG A 60 8.70 4.11 -4.72
CA ARG A 60 9.02 3.42 -5.98
C ARG A 60 7.78 2.72 -6.55
N PRO A 61 7.26 3.15 -7.72
CA PRO A 61 6.20 2.42 -8.38
C PRO A 61 6.76 1.20 -9.10
N THR A 62 6.05 0.08 -9.01
CA THR A 62 6.28 -1.12 -9.81
C THR A 62 5.54 -0.98 -11.13
N ARG A 63 6.27 -0.98 -12.25
CA ARG A 63 5.64 -0.95 -13.58
C ARG A 63 5.24 -2.36 -13.99
N VAL A 64 3.93 -2.60 -14.12
CA VAL A 64 3.39 -3.86 -14.64
C VAL A 64 2.64 -3.57 -15.94
N GLY A 65 3.25 -3.95 -17.06
CA GLY A 65 2.76 -3.63 -18.39
C GLY A 65 2.72 -2.12 -18.67
N LYS A 66 1.52 -1.60 -18.92
CA LYS A 66 1.27 -0.18 -19.24
C LYS A 66 0.91 0.68 -18.02
N LYS A 67 0.66 0.08 -16.85
CA LYS A 67 0.22 0.79 -15.64
C LYS A 67 1.28 0.72 -14.54
N LEU A 68 1.23 1.70 -13.66
CA LEU A 68 2.04 1.74 -12.45
C LEU A 68 1.22 1.17 -11.30
N PHE A 69 1.89 0.38 -10.48
CA PHE A 69 1.35 -0.25 -9.30
C PHE A 69 2.27 0.01 -8.11
N TYR A 70 1.75 -0.20 -6.91
CA TYR A 70 2.43 0.04 -5.65
C TYR A 70 2.31 -1.21 -4.80
N SER A 71 3.44 -1.78 -4.39
CA SER A 71 3.39 -2.92 -3.49
C SER A 71 3.07 -2.47 -2.07
N ARG A 72 2.36 -3.31 -1.32
CA ARG A 72 2.09 -3.09 0.10
C ARG A 72 3.38 -2.85 0.89
N TRP A 73 4.40 -3.68 0.66
CA TRP A 73 5.70 -3.57 1.32
C TRP A 73 6.40 -2.23 1.09
N GLU A 74 6.34 -1.69 -0.13
CA GLU A 74 6.93 -0.38 -0.44
C GLU A 74 6.17 0.76 0.26
N LEU A 75 4.83 0.68 0.31
CA LEU A 75 3.99 1.65 1.02
C LEU A 75 4.24 1.63 2.53
N GLU A 76 4.35 0.44 3.14
CA GLU A 76 4.71 0.28 4.56
C GLU A 76 6.11 0.84 4.85
N THR A 77 7.08 0.55 3.99
CA THR A 77 8.44 1.10 4.07
C THR A 77 8.44 2.62 3.95
N PHE A 78 7.62 3.17 3.06
CA PHE A 78 7.43 4.61 2.92
C PHE A 78 6.88 5.23 4.20
N ILE A 79 5.81 4.67 4.78
CA ILE A 79 5.24 5.16 6.06
C ILE A 79 6.31 5.15 7.15
N LYS A 80 7.05 4.04 7.30
CA LYS A 80 8.12 3.93 8.28
C LYS A 80 9.19 5.02 8.11
N LYS A 81 9.66 5.23 6.87
CA LYS A 81 10.64 6.29 6.56
C LYS A 81 10.14 7.71 6.83
N VAL A 82 8.85 7.96 6.68
CA VAL A 82 8.24 9.27 6.97
C VAL A 82 8.08 9.47 8.48
N THR A 83 7.75 8.41 9.22
CA THR A 83 7.57 8.45 10.68
C THR A 83 8.89 8.49 11.45
N GLU A 84 9.94 7.82 10.96
CA GLU A 84 11.28 7.82 11.59
C GLU A 84 12.04 9.15 11.40
N LYS A 85 11.52 10.07 10.59
CA LYS A 85 12.19 11.31 10.20
C LYS A 85 11.70 12.50 11.02
#